data_AF-A0A562XNL3-F1
#
_entry.id   AF-A0A562XNL3-F1
#
_cell.length_a   1.000
_cell.length_b   1.000
_cell.length_c   1.000
_cell.angle_alpha   90.00
_cell.angle_beta   90.00
_cell.angle_gamma   90.00
#
_symmetry.space_group_name_H-M   'P 1'
#
loop_
_entity.id
_entity.type
_entity.pdbx_description
1 polymer ?
#
loop_
_entity_poly.entity_id
_entity_poly.type
_entity_poly.pdbx_seq_one_letter_code
_entity_poly.pdbx_strand_id
1 'polypeptide(L)'
;MQIKVNKFVREYLEEFSVLMAYPNGKICRYKDDEMINVPDSGFMEEYSTINNGNNACQMGSISYSNAIIPRLDIKMGRYCSIAVGLNFIAGKHHLDTISTSSFIYDPNFYIFKDASIERIKKPYTHTPHGVLVPPPGPTIFENDVYV
;
A
#
# COMPACT_ATOMS: atom_id res chain seq x y z
N MET A 1 8.93 2.98 7.19
CA MET A 1 10.38 3.28 7.06
C MET A 1 10.82 3.26 5.60
N GLN A 2 11.85 4.04 5.23
CA GLN A 2 12.43 3.99 3.88
C GLN A 2 13.90 3.54 3.96
N ILE A 3 14.28 2.55 3.15
CA ILE A 3 15.62 1.96 3.11
C ILE A 3 16.23 2.20 1.74
N LYS A 4 17.46 2.70 1.71
CA LYS A 4 18.27 2.77 0.49
C LYS A 4 18.95 1.43 0.25
N VAL A 5 18.72 0.84 -0.92
CA VAL A 5 19.29 -0.45 -1.31
C VAL A 5 20.79 -0.31 -1.50
N ASN A 6 21.52 -1.19 -0.83
CA ASN A 6 22.94 -1.40 -1.01
C ASN A 6 23.20 -2.91 -1.05
N LYS A 7 24.48 -3.28 -1.23
CA LYS A 7 24.89 -4.68 -1.26
C LYS A 7 24.39 -5.50 -0.06
N PHE A 8 24.49 -4.97 1.17
CA PHE A 8 24.03 -5.67 2.38
C PHE A 8 22.52 -5.93 2.34
N VAL A 9 21.72 -4.94 1.94
CA VAL A 9 20.26 -5.11 1.80
C VAL A 9 19.94 -6.18 0.76
N ARG A 10 20.64 -6.18 -0.39
CA ARG A 10 20.40 -7.19 -1.44
C ARG A 10 20.74 -8.60 -0.96
N GLU A 11 21.91 -8.78 -0.36
CA GLU A 11 22.34 -10.08 0.19
C GLU A 11 21.39 -10.57 1.28
N TYR A 12 20.90 -9.68 2.15
CA TYR A 12 19.91 -10.01 3.17
C TYR A 12 18.59 -10.50 2.55
N LEU A 13 18.07 -9.78 1.54
CA LEU A 13 16.84 -10.18 0.86
C LEU A 13 17.00 -11.52 0.13
N GLU A 14 18.17 -11.76 -0.48
CA GLU A 14 18.52 -13.01 -1.17
C GLU A 14 18.65 -14.20 -0.21
N GLU A 15 19.30 -14.00 0.94
CA GLU A 15 19.44 -15.01 2.00
C GLU A 15 18.06 -15.55 2.44
N PHE A 16 17.11 -14.64 2.69
CA PHE A 16 15.76 -14.99 3.12
C PHE A 16 14.79 -15.27 1.95
N SER A 17 15.26 -15.22 0.70
CA SER A 17 14.45 -15.48 -0.50
C SER A 17 13.16 -14.63 -0.59
N VAL A 18 13.26 -13.34 -0.22
CA VAL A 18 12.15 -12.38 -0.24
C VAL A 18 12.40 -11.25 -1.23
N LEU A 19 11.36 -10.80 -1.94
CA LEU A 19 11.47 -9.72 -2.95
C LEU A 19 12.47 -10.08 -4.07
N MET A 20 12.44 -11.33 -4.51
CA MET A 20 13.26 -11.84 -5.60
C MET A 20 12.70 -11.46 -6.97
N ALA A 21 13.58 -11.29 -7.95
CA ALA A 21 13.24 -10.98 -9.33
C ALA A 21 12.56 -12.19 -10.00
N TYR A 22 11.31 -12.02 -10.43
CA TYR A 22 10.68 -12.94 -11.37
C TYR A 22 10.99 -12.50 -12.82
N PRO A 23 11.39 -13.39 -13.76
CA PRO A 23 11.58 -14.85 -13.65
C PRO A 23 13.03 -15.30 -13.37
N ASN A 24 13.95 -14.38 -13.04
CA ASN A 24 15.40 -14.60 -13.11
C ASN A 24 16.05 -15.33 -11.90
N GLY A 25 15.27 -15.96 -11.01
CA GLY A 25 15.78 -16.81 -9.92
C GLY A 25 15.98 -16.09 -8.56
N LYS A 26 16.88 -16.61 -7.72
CA LYS A 26 17.21 -16.07 -6.37
C LYS A 26 18.12 -14.82 -6.44
N ILE A 27 17.70 -13.81 -7.19
CA ILE A 27 18.39 -12.51 -7.25
C ILE A 27 17.43 -11.46 -6.70
N CYS A 28 17.93 -10.55 -5.87
CA CYS A 28 17.13 -9.43 -5.38
C CYS A 28 16.55 -8.61 -6.55
N ARG A 29 15.26 -8.27 -6.49
CA ARG A 29 14.60 -7.51 -7.55
C ARG A 29 15.08 -6.06 -7.68
N TYR A 30 15.62 -5.50 -6.61
CA TYR A 30 16.02 -4.11 -6.54
C TYR A 30 17.49 -3.94 -6.89
N LYS A 31 17.82 -2.82 -7.53
CA LYS A 31 19.20 -2.42 -7.81
C LYS A 31 19.76 -1.56 -6.68
N ASP A 32 21.08 -1.40 -6.67
CA ASP A 32 21.75 -0.47 -5.75
C ASP A 32 21.20 0.95 -5.93
N ASP A 33 21.15 1.69 -4.82
CA ASP A 33 20.62 3.05 -4.69
C ASP A 33 19.09 3.23 -4.84
N GLU A 34 18.33 2.18 -5.16
CA GLU A 34 16.87 2.24 -5.13
C GLU A 34 16.34 2.45 -3.69
N MET A 35 15.16 3.06 -3.56
CA MET A 35 14.51 3.29 -2.26
C MET A 35 13.34 2.34 -2.09
N ILE A 36 13.36 1.52 -1.04
CA ILE A 36 12.27 0.62 -0.66
C ILE A 36 11.54 1.21 0.54
N ASN A 37 10.22 1.26 0.48
CA ASN A 37 9.37 1.60 1.60
C ASN A 37 8.95 0.30 2.31
N VAL A 38 9.29 0.17 3.59
CA VAL A 38 9.00 -1.01 4.41
C VAL A 38 8.05 -0.60 5.54
N PRO A 39 7.03 -1.42 5.86
CA PRO A 39 6.17 -1.19 7.02
C PRO A 39 6.99 -1.12 8.31
N ASP A 40 6.55 -0.32 9.30
CA ASP A 40 7.28 -0.17 10.57
C ASP A 40 7.14 -1.40 11.50
N SER A 41 6.29 -2.36 11.14
CA SER A 41 6.10 -3.63 11.84
C SER A 41 5.59 -4.72 10.90
N GLY A 42 5.69 -5.98 11.32
CA GLY A 42 5.23 -7.14 10.57
C GLY A 42 6.37 -8.03 10.11
N PHE A 43 6.10 -8.85 9.09
CA PHE A 43 7.06 -9.81 8.54
C PHE A 43 6.82 -10.02 7.04
N MET A 44 7.83 -10.53 6.35
CA MET A 44 7.70 -11.08 5.02
C MET A 44 8.34 -12.47 5.07
N GLU A 45 7.56 -13.52 4.83
CA GLU A 45 8.06 -14.89 4.87
C GLU A 45 8.80 -15.24 3.57
N GLU A 46 9.69 -16.23 3.62
CA GLU A 46 10.45 -16.69 2.47
C GLU A 46 9.57 -17.07 1.26
N TYR A 47 10.15 -16.94 0.06
CA TYR A 47 9.48 -17.21 -1.22
C TYR A 47 8.25 -16.34 -1.46
N SER A 48 8.32 -15.08 -1.03
CA SER A 48 7.32 -14.07 -1.32
C SER A 48 7.92 -12.90 -2.10
N THR A 49 7.15 -12.27 -3.00
CA THR A 49 7.69 -11.17 -3.81
C THR A 49 6.63 -10.16 -4.28
N ILE A 50 7.07 -8.93 -4.52
CA ILE A 50 6.27 -7.89 -5.16
C ILE A 50 7.02 -7.51 -6.43
N ASN A 51 6.47 -7.82 -7.59
CA ASN A 51 7.19 -7.70 -8.86
C ASN A 51 7.20 -6.27 -9.41
N ASN A 52 6.43 -5.34 -8.82
CA ASN A 52 6.35 -3.96 -9.28
C ASN A 52 6.12 -2.94 -8.15
N GLY A 53 6.65 -1.72 -8.32
CA GLY A 53 6.63 -0.66 -7.31
C GLY A 53 7.71 -0.82 -6.25
N ASN A 54 7.72 0.07 -5.24
CA ASN A 54 8.78 0.13 -4.21
C ASN A 54 8.25 -0.01 -2.77
N ASN A 55 6.97 -0.32 -2.61
CA ASN A 55 6.37 -0.58 -1.31
C ASN A 55 6.41 -2.08 -1.02
N ALA A 56 7.01 -2.45 0.10
CA ALA A 56 6.83 -3.76 0.70
C ALA A 56 5.55 -3.78 1.55
N CYS A 57 5.07 -4.98 1.86
CA CYS A 57 3.95 -5.19 2.74
C CYS A 57 4.17 -6.46 3.57
N GLN A 58 3.35 -6.69 4.59
CA GLN A 58 3.38 -7.98 5.27
C GLN A 58 2.89 -9.05 4.28
N MET A 59 3.67 -10.10 4.07
CA MET A 59 3.36 -11.14 3.09
C MET A 59 3.76 -12.52 3.59
N GLY A 60 2.84 -13.48 3.48
CA GLY A 60 3.11 -14.89 3.74
C GLY A 60 3.87 -15.58 2.59
N SER A 61 4.42 -16.75 2.86
CA SER A 61 5.18 -17.55 1.90
C SER A 61 4.36 -17.97 0.69
N ILE A 62 5.06 -18.17 -0.44
CA ILE A 62 4.49 -18.65 -1.71
C ILE A 62 3.39 -17.67 -2.19
N SER A 63 3.59 -16.38 -1.91
CA SER A 63 2.68 -15.32 -2.32
C SER A 63 3.39 -14.30 -3.18
N TYR A 64 2.66 -13.69 -4.13
CA TYR A 64 3.23 -12.61 -4.93
C TYR A 64 2.21 -11.56 -5.36
N SER A 65 2.72 -10.39 -5.72
CA SER A 65 1.94 -9.35 -6.40
C SER A 65 2.59 -8.86 -7.69
N ASN A 66 1.85 -8.91 -8.80
CA ASN A 66 2.19 -8.20 -10.03
C ASN A 66 1.59 -6.77 -10.07
N ALA A 67 0.62 -6.48 -9.21
CA ALA A 67 0.10 -5.13 -8.99
C ALA A 67 1.03 -4.31 -8.10
N ILE A 68 1.05 -2.99 -8.30
CA ILE A 68 1.74 -2.05 -7.42
C ILE A 68 0.96 -1.97 -6.10
N ILE A 69 1.64 -2.18 -4.97
CA ILE A 69 1.08 -2.02 -3.64
C ILE A 69 1.13 -0.54 -3.26
N PRO A 70 0.01 0.21 -3.15
CA PRO A 70 0.07 1.65 -2.93
C PRO A 70 0.22 2.05 -1.46
N ARG A 71 -0.06 1.13 -0.52
CA ARG A 71 -0.04 1.41 0.92
C ARG A 71 0.71 0.32 1.70
N LEU A 72 1.44 0.73 2.74
CA LEU A 72 2.25 -0.16 3.57
C LEU A 72 1.44 -0.98 4.60
N ASP A 73 0.18 -0.63 4.84
CA ASP A 73 -0.71 -1.31 5.77
C ASP A 73 -1.42 -2.54 5.15
N ILE A 74 -1.20 -2.81 3.87
CA ILE A 74 -1.73 -4.02 3.23
C ILE A 74 -1.03 -5.26 3.82
N LYS A 75 -1.79 -6.32 4.04
CA LYS A 75 -1.29 -7.62 4.50
C LYS A 75 -1.78 -8.71 3.57
N MET A 76 -0.89 -9.61 3.19
CA MET A 76 -1.19 -10.78 2.37
C MET A 76 -0.78 -12.04 3.12
N GLY A 77 -1.65 -13.05 3.14
CA GLY A 77 -1.33 -14.35 3.72
C GLY A 77 -0.47 -15.20 2.78
N ARG A 78 -0.55 -16.51 2.96
CA ARG A 78 0.24 -17.50 2.18
C ARG A 78 -0.54 -17.93 0.94
N TYR A 79 0.17 -18.38 -0.08
CA TYR A 79 -0.44 -18.89 -1.33
C TYR A 79 -1.33 -17.87 -2.06
N CYS A 80 -1.02 -16.58 -1.94
CA CYS A 80 -1.74 -15.51 -2.61
C CYS A 80 -1.13 -15.13 -3.96
N SER A 81 -1.98 -14.79 -4.92
CA SER A 81 -1.54 -14.30 -6.23
C SER A 81 -2.34 -13.08 -6.60
N ILE A 82 -1.68 -11.92 -6.76
CA ILE A 82 -2.30 -10.71 -7.26
C ILE A 82 -1.89 -10.48 -8.71
N ALA A 83 -2.86 -10.49 -9.62
CA ALA A 83 -2.64 -10.26 -11.04
C ALA A 83 -2.19 -8.81 -11.35
N VAL A 84 -1.66 -8.62 -12.55
CA VAL A 84 -1.34 -7.29 -13.07
C VAL A 84 -2.62 -6.52 -13.36
N GLY A 85 -2.62 -5.20 -13.13
CA GLY A 85 -3.78 -4.33 -13.45
C GLY A 85 -4.80 -4.19 -12.33
N LEU A 86 -4.70 -4.98 -11.27
CA LEU A 86 -5.46 -4.76 -10.04
C LEU A 86 -5.04 -3.42 -9.41
N ASN A 87 -6.01 -2.52 -9.25
CA ASN A 87 -5.82 -1.24 -8.57
C ASN A 87 -6.43 -1.32 -7.18
N PHE A 88 -5.65 -0.95 -6.18
CA PHE A 88 -6.15 -0.77 -4.84
C PHE A 88 -6.60 0.67 -4.70
N ILE A 89 -7.71 0.89 -3.99
CA ILE A 89 -8.15 2.25 -3.68
C ILE A 89 -7.05 2.91 -2.84
N ALA A 90 -6.45 3.98 -3.39
CA ALA A 90 -5.28 4.64 -2.82
C ALA A 90 -5.58 5.31 -1.46
N GLY A 91 -6.84 5.65 -1.20
CA GLY A 91 -7.35 6.08 0.11
C GLY A 91 -8.51 5.19 0.55
N LYS A 92 -8.55 4.79 1.82
CA LYS A 92 -9.71 4.05 2.33
C LYS A 92 -10.90 5.01 2.40
N HIS A 93 -11.91 4.82 1.54
CA HIS A 93 -13.17 5.53 1.71
C HIS A 93 -13.83 5.05 3.00
N HIS A 94 -14.18 5.99 3.87
CA HIS A 94 -14.84 5.69 5.14
C HIS A 94 -16.29 5.28 4.85
N LEU A 95 -16.58 3.99 4.87
CA LEU A 95 -17.93 3.45 4.66
C LEU A 95 -18.84 3.68 5.88
N ASP A 96 -18.22 3.97 7.00
CA ASP A 96 -18.75 4.22 8.34
C ASP A 96 -19.03 5.72 8.58
N THR A 97 -19.15 6.51 7.50
CA THR A 97 -19.55 7.92 7.55
C THR A 97 -20.90 8.16 6.89
N ILE A 98 -21.45 9.36 7.06
CA ILE A 98 -22.74 9.74 6.45
C ILE A 98 -22.72 9.73 4.92
N SER A 99 -21.54 9.72 4.29
CA SER A 99 -21.38 9.66 2.83
C SER A 99 -19.97 9.23 2.45
N THR A 100 -19.84 8.44 1.38
CA THR A 100 -18.55 8.12 0.75
C THR A 100 -18.02 9.24 -0.16
N SER A 101 -18.76 10.34 -0.30
CA SER A 101 -18.40 11.48 -1.13
C SER A 101 -17.19 12.24 -0.55
N SER A 102 -16.42 12.85 -1.44
CA SER A 102 -15.18 13.57 -1.11
C SER A 102 -15.34 14.78 -0.22
N PHE A 103 -16.55 15.33 -0.03
CA PHE A 103 -16.74 16.41 0.96
C PHE A 103 -16.36 15.94 2.38
N ILE A 104 -16.57 14.66 2.71
CA ILE A 104 -16.26 14.17 4.06
C ILE A 104 -14.76 14.13 4.37
N TYR A 105 -13.87 14.07 3.38
CA TYR A 105 -12.44 13.81 3.61
C TYR A 105 -11.46 14.65 2.78
N ASP A 106 -11.90 15.37 1.75
CA ASP A 106 -11.04 16.21 0.91
C ASP A 106 -11.52 17.67 0.93
N PRO A 107 -10.92 18.53 1.78
CA PRO A 107 -11.30 19.94 1.87
C PRO A 107 -10.85 20.76 0.66
N ASN A 108 -9.91 20.22 -0.13
CA ASN A 108 -9.29 20.92 -1.24
C ASN A 108 -9.97 20.61 -2.57
N PHE A 109 -10.89 19.64 -2.60
CA PHE A 109 -11.59 19.29 -3.82
C PHE A 109 -12.45 20.46 -4.30
N TYR A 110 -12.12 20.96 -5.49
CA TYR A 110 -12.60 22.25 -5.99
C TYR A 110 -14.13 22.35 -6.02
N ILE A 111 -14.84 21.25 -6.28
CA ILE A 111 -16.31 21.20 -6.33
C ILE A 111 -16.93 21.69 -5.01
N PHE A 112 -16.35 21.36 -3.85
CA PHE A 112 -16.85 21.80 -2.55
C PHE A 112 -16.22 23.11 -2.11
N LYS A 113 -14.90 23.25 -2.31
CA LYS A 113 -14.14 24.45 -1.93
C LYS A 113 -14.68 25.70 -2.63
N ASP A 114 -14.80 25.67 -3.95
CA ASP A 114 -15.17 26.84 -4.73
C ASP A 114 -16.68 27.13 -4.59
N ALA A 115 -17.52 26.09 -4.55
CA ALA A 115 -18.94 26.25 -4.29
C ALA A 115 -19.22 26.88 -2.91
N SER A 116 -18.46 26.51 -1.87
CA SER A 116 -18.60 27.10 -0.53
C SER A 116 -18.23 28.59 -0.53
N ILE A 117 -17.13 28.96 -1.20
CA ILE A 117 -16.74 30.36 -1.37
C ILE A 117 -17.78 31.15 -2.17
N GLU A 118 -18.30 30.58 -3.26
CA GLU A 118 -19.27 31.26 -4.12
C GLU A 118 -20.62 31.45 -3.41
N ARG A 119 -21.16 30.38 -2.80
CA ARG A 119 -22.54 30.30 -2.31
C ARG A 119 -22.70 30.68 -0.84
N ILE A 120 -21.71 30.35 -0.01
CA ILE A 120 -21.77 30.51 1.46
C ILE A 120 -20.82 31.63 1.92
N LYS A 121 -19.93 32.12 1.06
CA LYS A 121 -18.92 33.15 1.35
C LYS A 121 -17.99 32.76 2.52
N LYS A 122 -17.77 31.47 2.71
CA LYS A 122 -16.87 30.91 3.74
C LYS A 122 -16.00 29.81 3.14
N PRO A 123 -14.78 29.60 3.64
CA PRO A 123 -13.97 28.45 3.26
C PRO A 123 -14.66 27.15 3.63
N TYR A 124 -14.61 26.18 2.73
CA TYR A 124 -15.01 24.82 3.05
C TYR A 124 -14.05 24.24 4.10
N THR A 125 -14.59 23.74 5.20
CA THR A 125 -13.83 23.10 6.27
C THR A 125 -14.50 21.80 6.65
N HIS A 126 -13.70 20.81 7.06
CA HIS A 126 -14.19 19.56 7.61
C HIS A 126 -13.29 19.17 8.79
N THR A 127 -13.82 18.37 9.71
CA THR A 127 -12.98 17.69 10.70
C THR A 127 -12.46 16.43 10.04
N PRO A 128 -11.13 16.22 9.93
CA PRO A 128 -10.60 15.01 9.33
C PRO A 128 -11.11 13.77 10.04
N HIS A 129 -11.62 12.80 9.29
CA HIS A 129 -12.21 11.58 9.85
C HIS A 129 -11.26 10.84 10.81
N GLY A 130 -9.96 10.83 10.53
CA GLY A 130 -8.95 10.20 11.40
C GLY A 130 -8.78 10.85 12.78
N VAL A 131 -9.38 12.02 13.02
CA VAL A 131 -9.48 12.64 14.37
C VAL A 131 -10.68 12.08 15.14
N LEU A 132 -11.70 11.60 14.43
CA LEU A 132 -12.98 11.17 15.01
C LEU A 132 -13.01 9.68 15.34
N VAL A 133 -12.24 8.87 14.61
CA VAL A 133 -12.19 7.42 14.80
C VAL A 133 -10.75 6.92 14.81
N PRO A 134 -10.48 5.80 15.51
CA PRO A 134 -9.19 5.13 15.43
C PRO A 134 -8.83 4.80 13.98
N PRO A 135 -7.54 4.80 13.62
CA PRO A 135 -7.10 4.33 12.31
C PRO A 135 -7.67 2.93 12.07
N PRO A 136 -8.30 2.69 10.90
CA PRO A 136 -8.82 1.38 10.59
C PRO A 136 -7.70 0.35 10.58
N GLY A 137 -8.04 -0.89 10.92
CA GLY A 137 -7.12 -2.01 10.78
C GLY A 137 -6.63 -2.20 9.34
N PRO A 138 -5.50 -2.91 9.18
CA PRO A 138 -4.88 -3.19 7.88
C PRO A 138 -5.84 -3.89 6.91
N THR A 139 -5.68 -3.66 5.61
CA THR A 139 -6.36 -4.47 4.58
C THR A 139 -5.71 -5.84 4.50
N ILE A 140 -6.44 -6.90 4.85
CA ILE A 140 -5.93 -8.27 4.89
C ILE A 140 -6.49 -9.07 3.71
N PHE A 141 -5.59 -9.61 2.90
CA PHE A 141 -5.85 -10.69 1.95
C PHE A 141 -5.40 -11.99 2.62
N GLU A 142 -6.29 -12.96 2.77
CA GLU A 142 -5.98 -14.21 3.50
C GLU A 142 -5.21 -15.19 2.62
N ASN A 143 -5.85 -16.27 2.12
CA ASN A 143 -5.21 -17.26 1.25
C ASN A 143 -6.04 -17.39 -0.04
N ASP A 144 -5.91 -16.41 -0.94
CA ASP A 144 -6.78 -16.33 -2.12
C ASP A 144 -6.06 -15.74 -3.35
N VAL A 145 -6.62 -16.01 -4.51
CA VAL A 145 -6.14 -15.53 -5.80
C VAL A 145 -7.04 -14.39 -6.28
N TYR A 146 -6.44 -13.24 -6.55
CA TYR A 146 -7.15 -12.07 -7.05
C TYR A 146 -6.68 -11.77 -8.48
N VAL A 147 -7.62 -11.85 -9.41
CA VAL A 147 -7.41 -11.64 -10.87
C VAL A 147 -8.03 -10.32 -11.29
#